data_AF-A0A943IW15-F1
#
_entry.id   AF-A0A943IW15-F1
#
_cell.length_a   1.000
_cell.length_b   1.000
_cell.length_c   1.000
_cell.angle_alpha   90.00
_cell.angle_beta   90.00
_cell.angle_gamma   90.00
#
_symmetry.space_group_name_H-M   'P 1'
#
loop_
_entity.id
_entity.type
_entity.pdbx_description
1 polymer ?
#
loop_
_entity_poly.entity_id
_entity_poly.type
_entity_poly.pdbx_seq_one_letter_code
_entity_poly.pdbx_strand_id
1 'polypeptide(L)'
;MMEKPIYPSPYMRITQQHNVGTHIDSFAIDEAGMDGGIDYILAPFTGIIKKIYTKDANEVWLESLDKVEYPDGTIDYMTVMFAHANDVSNLFIGKKINQKAKFYFEGTKGNATGNHCHIECGQGKFTGTGWHANSKGYWVINNGKNPSDCFWIDDSIKILDSKGYTFKSVPKENQNSNNNGNNDQKENNNQQNNDNNTNDKENIPANESKKLIFTCEKDDIYAINLEVGDKIFLERNNM
;
A
#
# COMPACT_ATOMS: atom_id res chain seq x y z
N MET A 1 10.90 -4.74 12.35
CA MET A 1 11.93 -4.70 11.29
C MET A 1 11.46 -3.65 10.29
N MET A 2 12.35 -2.78 9.80
CA MET A 2 11.97 -1.77 8.81
C MET A 2 11.65 -2.46 7.49
N GLU A 3 10.52 -2.10 6.87
CA GLU A 3 10.15 -2.67 5.58
C GLU A 3 11.06 -2.11 4.48
N LYS A 4 11.44 -3.00 3.55
CA LYS A 4 12.08 -2.66 2.29
C LYS A 4 11.00 -2.68 1.20
N PRO A 5 10.76 -1.60 0.45
CA PRO A 5 9.72 -1.58 -0.59
C PRO A 5 10.01 -2.61 -1.67
N ILE A 6 9.11 -3.56 -1.89
CA ILE A 6 9.29 -4.62 -2.90
C ILE A 6 8.66 -4.17 -4.22
N TYR A 7 9.29 -4.49 -5.35
CA TYR A 7 8.71 -4.25 -6.67
C TYR A 7 7.27 -4.80 -6.73
N PRO A 8 6.29 -4.01 -7.17
CA PRO A 8 4.89 -4.30 -6.89
C PRO A 8 4.28 -5.34 -7.83
N SER A 9 4.94 -5.71 -8.93
CA SER A 9 4.47 -6.75 -9.86
C SER A 9 5.19 -8.09 -9.62
N PRO A 10 4.47 -9.23 -9.60
CA PRO A 10 5.09 -10.56 -9.62
C PRO A 10 5.85 -10.85 -10.93
N TYR A 11 5.55 -10.13 -12.02
CA TYR A 11 6.09 -10.37 -13.35
C TYR A 11 6.68 -9.08 -13.92
N MET A 12 7.91 -8.71 -13.56
CA MET A 12 8.52 -7.47 -14.05
C MET A 12 8.64 -7.48 -15.58
N ARG A 13 7.74 -6.75 -16.24
CA ARG A 13 7.77 -6.53 -17.68
C ARG A 13 7.40 -5.08 -17.96
N ILE A 14 8.42 -4.24 -17.92
CA ILE A 14 8.31 -2.83 -18.22
C ILE A 14 8.05 -2.70 -19.72
N THR A 15 6.97 -2.02 -20.10
CA THR A 15 6.58 -1.81 -21.50
C THR A 15 6.96 -0.41 -21.99
N GLN A 16 6.98 0.57 -21.08
CA GLN A 16 7.42 1.95 -21.34
C GLN A 16 8.33 2.45 -20.22
N GLN A 17 9.49 2.98 -20.60
CA GLN A 17 10.47 3.54 -19.66
C GLN A 17 10.14 5.00 -19.32
N HIS A 18 10.79 5.51 -18.29
CA HIS A 18 10.85 6.95 -18.03
C HIS A 18 11.48 7.68 -19.22
N ASN A 19 11.13 8.95 -19.40
CA ASN A 19 11.60 9.79 -20.51
C ASN A 19 11.28 9.31 -21.93
N VAL A 20 10.30 8.41 -22.09
CA VAL A 20 9.83 7.93 -23.40
C VAL A 20 8.35 8.27 -23.58
N GLY A 21 7.98 8.79 -24.75
CA GLY A 21 6.58 9.06 -25.11
C GLY A 21 5.89 10.00 -24.12
N THR A 22 4.80 9.51 -23.52
CA THR A 22 4.01 10.21 -22.48
C THR A 22 4.73 10.35 -21.14
N HIS A 23 5.87 9.67 -20.94
CA HIS A 23 6.67 9.73 -19.70
C HIS A 23 7.84 10.72 -19.80
N ILE A 24 7.81 11.62 -20.78
CA ILE A 24 8.85 12.64 -20.93
C ILE A 24 8.87 13.54 -19.70
N ASP A 25 10.06 13.79 -19.14
CA ASP A 25 10.25 14.62 -17.94
C ASP A 25 9.49 14.06 -16.70
N SER A 26 9.48 12.73 -16.56
CA SER A 26 8.97 11.99 -15.40
C SER A 26 9.84 10.78 -15.06
N PHE A 27 9.55 10.10 -13.95
CA PHE A 27 10.14 8.81 -13.58
C PHE A 27 9.16 7.63 -13.75
N ALA A 28 8.09 7.84 -14.51
CA ALA A 28 7.05 6.85 -14.71
C ALA A 28 7.55 5.61 -15.47
N ILE A 29 6.98 4.47 -15.12
CA ILE A 29 7.07 3.23 -15.89
C ILE A 29 5.67 2.70 -16.13
N ASP A 30 5.49 2.06 -17.28
CA ASP A 30 4.34 1.20 -17.51
C ASP A 30 4.77 -0.25 -17.28
N GLU A 31 4.13 -0.90 -16.32
CA GLU A 31 4.36 -2.29 -15.94
C GLU A 31 3.21 -3.14 -16.49
N ALA A 32 3.54 -4.19 -17.24
CA ALA A 32 2.56 -5.18 -17.69
C ALA A 32 2.88 -6.56 -17.11
N GLY A 33 1.90 -7.45 -17.09
CA GLY A 33 1.99 -8.69 -16.34
C GLY A 33 2.73 -9.79 -17.07
N MET A 34 2.32 -11.02 -16.83
CA MET A 34 2.89 -12.20 -17.48
C MET A 34 2.67 -12.18 -19.00
N ASP A 35 1.50 -11.76 -19.45
CA ASP A 35 1.05 -11.80 -20.85
C ASP A 35 0.08 -10.65 -21.18
N GLY A 36 -0.72 -10.74 -22.24
CA GLY A 36 -1.67 -9.68 -22.62
C GLY A 36 -2.90 -9.55 -21.72
N GLY A 37 -3.05 -10.42 -20.71
CA GLY A 37 -4.14 -10.42 -19.74
C GLY A 37 -4.07 -9.28 -18.72
N ILE A 38 -4.77 -9.46 -17.60
CA ILE A 38 -4.75 -8.54 -16.45
C ILE A 38 -4.15 -9.29 -15.27
N ASP A 39 -3.00 -8.81 -14.80
CA ASP A 39 -2.40 -9.29 -13.55
C ASP A 39 -2.69 -8.36 -12.37
N TYR A 40 -2.49 -8.91 -11.16
CA TYR A 40 -2.63 -8.17 -9.92
C TYR A 40 -1.33 -7.45 -9.55
N ILE A 41 -1.47 -6.35 -8.84
CA ILE A 41 -0.38 -5.56 -8.27
C ILE A 41 -0.42 -5.70 -6.74
N LEU A 42 0.77 -5.92 -6.17
CA LEU A 42 1.04 -6.08 -4.76
C LEU A 42 1.46 -4.75 -4.13
N ALA A 43 1.06 -4.53 -2.89
CA ALA A 43 1.51 -3.37 -2.15
C ALA A 43 3.02 -3.46 -1.88
N PRO A 44 3.83 -2.46 -2.31
CA PRO A 44 5.28 -2.50 -2.16
C PRO A 44 5.71 -2.43 -0.69
N PHE A 45 4.87 -1.86 0.17
CA PHE A 45 5.03 -1.71 1.62
C PHE A 45 3.64 -1.70 2.26
N THR A 46 3.60 -1.84 3.59
CA THR A 46 2.42 -1.58 4.38
C THR A 46 2.12 -0.08 4.37
N GLY A 47 0.95 0.30 3.87
CA GLY A 47 0.61 1.69 3.60
C GLY A 47 -0.87 2.02 3.77
N ILE A 48 -1.18 3.30 3.56
CA ILE A 48 -2.53 3.86 3.60
C ILE A 48 -2.83 4.54 2.26
N ILE A 49 -4.02 4.31 1.71
CA ILE A 49 -4.50 5.04 0.54
C ILE A 49 -4.74 6.51 0.90
N LYS A 50 -4.00 7.42 0.28
CA LYS A 50 -4.08 8.87 0.54
C LYS A 50 -5.01 9.59 -0.42
N LYS A 51 -5.11 9.09 -1.65
CA LYS A 51 -5.89 9.73 -2.69
C LYS A 51 -6.34 8.72 -3.74
N ILE A 52 -7.52 8.97 -4.27
CA ILE A 52 -8.07 8.27 -5.44
C ILE A 52 -8.67 9.34 -6.36
N TYR A 53 -8.32 9.31 -7.63
CA TYR A 53 -9.05 10.00 -8.70
C TYR A 53 -9.65 8.93 -9.62
N THR A 54 -10.93 9.06 -9.98
CA THR A 54 -11.64 8.05 -10.80
C THR A 54 -12.11 8.61 -12.14
N LYS A 55 -11.84 9.90 -12.38
CA LYS A 55 -12.37 10.62 -13.53
C LYS A 55 -11.72 10.17 -14.85
N ASP A 56 -10.42 9.87 -14.82
CA ASP A 56 -9.64 9.55 -16.02
C ASP A 56 -9.11 8.12 -15.97
N ALA A 57 -7.99 7.87 -15.27
CA ALA A 57 -7.28 6.60 -15.28
C ALA A 57 -7.37 5.79 -13.97
N ASN A 58 -8.30 6.11 -13.05
CA ASN A 58 -8.41 5.44 -11.75
C ASN A 58 -7.11 5.49 -10.93
N GLU A 59 -6.56 6.70 -10.79
CA GLU A 59 -5.27 6.97 -10.16
C GLU A 59 -5.35 6.84 -8.63
N VAL A 60 -4.43 6.09 -8.04
CA VAL A 60 -4.42 5.75 -6.60
C VAL A 60 -3.05 6.01 -6.01
N TRP A 61 -3.01 6.76 -4.89
CA TRP A 61 -1.79 7.00 -4.12
C TRP A 61 -1.78 6.17 -2.85
N LEU A 62 -0.76 5.33 -2.71
CA LEU A 62 -0.45 4.58 -1.51
C LEU A 62 0.79 5.21 -0.84
N GLU A 63 0.63 5.70 0.38
CA GLU A 63 1.74 6.21 1.21
C GLU A 63 2.13 5.16 2.26
N SER A 64 3.43 5.00 2.51
CA SER A 64 3.92 4.06 3.50
C SER A 64 3.46 4.47 4.91
N LEU A 65 3.03 3.49 5.71
CA LEU A 65 2.54 3.75 7.06
C LEU A 65 3.66 4.23 7.97
N ASP A 66 4.84 3.64 7.79
CA ASP A 66 6.09 3.96 8.48
C ASP A 66 7.19 4.29 7.46
N LYS A 67 8.34 4.76 7.96
CA LYS A 67 9.52 4.92 7.10
C LYS A 67 10.00 3.56 6.61
N VAL A 68 10.44 3.53 5.36
CA VAL A 68 10.94 2.36 4.65
C VAL A 68 12.40 2.57 4.26
N GLU A 69 13.13 1.47 4.07
CA GLU A 69 14.53 1.50 3.64
C GLU A 69 14.60 1.34 2.12
N TYR A 70 15.05 2.39 1.44
CA TYR A 70 15.24 2.43 -0.01
C TYR A 70 16.49 1.61 -0.42
N PRO A 71 16.57 1.14 -1.69
CA PRO A 71 17.77 0.51 -2.26
C PRO A 71 19.10 1.27 -2.10
N ASP A 72 19.07 2.59 -1.98
CA ASP A 72 20.24 3.44 -1.78
C ASP A 72 20.63 3.64 -0.30
N GLY A 73 19.87 3.04 0.64
CA GLY A 73 20.06 3.19 2.08
C GLY A 73 19.31 4.37 2.70
N THR A 74 18.57 5.16 1.90
CA THR A 74 17.71 6.23 2.41
C THR A 74 16.61 5.64 3.29
N ILE A 75 16.33 6.28 4.43
CA ILE A 75 15.23 5.94 5.33
C ILE A 75 14.24 7.10 5.37
N ASP A 76 13.12 6.94 4.68
CA ASP A 76 12.07 7.95 4.58
C ASP A 76 10.70 7.28 4.33
N TYR A 77 9.63 8.07 4.34
CA TYR A 77 8.35 7.63 3.80
C TYR A 77 8.44 7.48 2.28
N MET A 78 7.59 6.62 1.71
CA MET A 78 7.43 6.48 0.26
C MET A 78 5.97 6.65 -0.12
N THR A 79 5.72 7.33 -1.23
CA THR A 79 4.40 7.39 -1.85
C THR A 79 4.49 6.80 -3.25
N VAL A 80 3.56 5.93 -3.62
CA VAL A 80 3.50 5.34 -4.97
C VAL A 80 2.14 5.64 -5.58
N MET A 81 2.15 6.13 -6.82
CA MET A 81 0.95 6.31 -7.63
C MET A 81 0.80 5.13 -8.59
N PHE A 82 -0.42 4.60 -8.68
CA PHE A 82 -0.83 3.55 -9.61
C PHE A 82 -1.98 4.06 -10.47
N ALA A 83 -1.98 3.77 -11.76
CA ALA A 83 -3.09 4.10 -12.66
C ALA A 83 -3.42 2.95 -13.64
N HIS A 84 -4.51 3.15 -14.36
CA HIS A 84 -5.11 2.32 -15.40
C HIS A 84 -5.94 1.11 -14.96
N ALA A 85 -6.09 0.82 -13.66
CA ALA A 85 -7.01 -0.24 -13.22
C ALA A 85 -8.42 0.00 -13.74
N ASN A 86 -9.08 -1.06 -14.20
CA ASN A 86 -10.46 -0.97 -14.69
C ASN A 86 -11.47 -0.69 -13.56
N ASP A 87 -11.18 -1.18 -12.35
CA ASP A 87 -12.01 -0.97 -11.16
C ASP A 87 -11.14 -0.74 -9.91
N VAL A 88 -11.52 0.27 -9.13
CA VAL A 88 -10.92 0.63 -7.83
C VAL A 88 -11.98 0.79 -6.74
N SER A 89 -13.21 0.31 -6.98
CA SER A 89 -14.37 0.44 -6.07
C SER A 89 -14.16 -0.23 -4.71
N ASN A 90 -13.23 -1.18 -4.63
CA ASN A 90 -12.80 -1.84 -3.40
C ASN A 90 -11.82 -0.99 -2.56
N LEU A 91 -11.34 0.15 -3.07
CA LEU A 91 -10.42 1.06 -2.39
C LEU A 91 -11.16 2.30 -1.88
N PHE A 92 -10.67 2.85 -0.77
CA PHE A 92 -11.14 4.11 -0.21
C PHE A 92 -9.99 4.83 0.50
N ILE A 93 -10.06 6.16 0.57
CA ILE A 93 -9.06 6.97 1.28
C ILE A 93 -9.05 6.56 2.75
N GLY A 94 -7.86 6.29 3.30
CA GLY A 94 -7.68 5.78 4.66
C GLY A 94 -7.59 4.26 4.76
N LYS A 95 -7.86 3.51 3.67
CA LYS A 95 -7.70 2.06 3.67
C LYS A 95 -6.24 1.67 3.91
N LYS A 96 -5.99 0.88 4.97
CA LYS A 96 -4.70 0.24 5.22
C LYS A 96 -4.53 -1.00 4.35
N ILE A 97 -3.34 -1.18 3.78
CA ILE A 97 -2.96 -2.29 2.93
C ILE A 97 -1.60 -2.80 3.41
N ASN A 98 -1.49 -4.09 3.71
CA ASN A 98 -0.23 -4.68 4.18
C ASN A 98 0.71 -4.95 2.99
N GLN A 99 2.03 -4.90 3.23
CA GLN A 99 3.03 -5.27 2.22
C GLN A 99 2.73 -6.65 1.61
N LYS A 100 2.94 -6.79 0.30
CA LYS A 100 2.66 -7.99 -0.50
C LYS A 100 1.17 -8.38 -0.58
N ALA A 101 0.24 -7.57 -0.08
CA ALA A 101 -1.18 -7.79 -0.31
C ALA A 101 -1.57 -7.38 -1.74
N LYS A 102 -2.39 -8.20 -2.40
CA LYS A 102 -3.04 -7.85 -3.66
C LYS A 102 -4.04 -6.73 -3.40
N PHE A 103 -3.94 -5.63 -4.12
CA PHE A 103 -4.84 -4.50 -3.88
C PHE A 103 -5.24 -3.72 -5.13
N TYR A 104 -4.47 -3.86 -6.21
CA TYR A 104 -4.67 -3.16 -7.47
C TYR A 104 -4.48 -4.15 -8.63
N PHE A 105 -4.87 -3.76 -9.83
CA PHE A 105 -4.81 -4.60 -11.02
C PHE A 105 -4.40 -3.76 -12.22
N GLU A 106 -3.82 -4.41 -13.22
CA GLU A 106 -3.67 -3.79 -14.53
C GLU A 106 -5.03 -3.45 -15.15
N GLY A 107 -5.02 -2.59 -16.15
CA GLY A 107 -6.20 -2.34 -16.95
C GLY A 107 -5.94 -1.38 -18.10
N THR A 108 -7.03 -0.85 -18.64
CA THR A 108 -7.04 0.03 -19.82
C THR A 108 -7.80 1.34 -19.58
N LYS A 109 -8.20 1.61 -18.33
CA LYS A 109 -8.91 2.84 -17.96
C LYS A 109 -8.05 4.07 -18.30
N GLY A 110 -8.62 5.14 -18.84
CA GLY A 110 -7.85 6.36 -19.19
C GLY A 110 -7.12 6.27 -20.53
N ASN A 111 -7.74 5.68 -21.56
CA ASN A 111 -7.22 5.58 -22.94
C ASN A 111 -5.89 4.81 -23.10
N ALA A 112 -5.62 3.88 -22.19
CA ALA A 112 -4.48 2.97 -22.31
C ALA A 112 -4.64 1.99 -23.50
N THR A 113 -3.59 1.81 -24.28
CA THR A 113 -3.62 0.99 -25.52
C THR A 113 -3.53 -0.52 -25.28
N GLY A 114 -3.26 -0.94 -24.05
CA GLY A 114 -3.17 -2.33 -23.62
C GLY A 114 -3.15 -2.43 -22.10
N ASN A 115 -3.37 -3.62 -21.55
CA ASN A 115 -3.36 -3.83 -20.10
C ASN A 115 -1.97 -3.54 -19.55
N HIS A 116 -1.91 -2.59 -18.61
CA HIS A 116 -0.73 -2.29 -17.83
C HIS A 116 -1.15 -1.56 -16.54
N CYS A 117 -0.16 -1.30 -15.68
CA CYS A 117 -0.25 -0.37 -14.57
C CYS A 117 0.84 0.70 -14.75
N HIS A 118 0.42 1.95 -14.83
CA HIS A 118 1.34 3.08 -14.79
C HIS A 118 1.76 3.32 -13.33
N ILE A 119 3.07 3.38 -13.08
CA ILE A 119 3.64 3.47 -11.74
C ILE A 119 4.62 4.64 -11.65
N GLU A 120 4.41 5.50 -10.66
CA GLU A 120 5.37 6.54 -10.27
C GLU A 120 5.68 6.47 -8.78
N CYS A 121 6.96 6.67 -8.43
CA CYS A 121 7.42 6.69 -7.05
C CYS A 121 7.76 8.11 -6.61
N GLY A 122 7.34 8.48 -5.42
CA GLY A 122 7.67 9.74 -4.75
C GLY A 122 8.39 9.47 -3.44
N GLN A 123 9.49 10.18 -3.21
CA GLN A 123 10.15 10.17 -1.91
C GLN A 123 9.39 11.08 -0.92
N GLY A 124 9.13 10.55 0.27
CA GLY A 124 8.39 11.22 1.34
C GLY A 124 6.89 10.93 1.33
N LYS A 125 6.17 11.73 2.12
CA LYS A 125 4.71 11.66 2.27
C LYS A 125 3.97 12.29 1.08
N PHE A 126 2.71 11.90 0.92
CA PHE A 126 1.77 12.51 0.01
C PHE A 126 1.62 14.01 0.33
N THR A 127 1.69 14.85 -0.71
CA THR A 127 1.60 16.31 -0.58
C THR A 127 0.64 16.89 -1.62
N GLY A 128 -0.09 17.94 -1.21
CA GLY A 128 -1.00 18.68 -2.09
C GLY A 128 -2.02 17.77 -2.79
N THR A 129 -2.02 17.82 -4.12
CA THR A 129 -2.88 16.99 -4.99
C THR A 129 -2.29 15.63 -5.36
N GLY A 130 -1.04 15.35 -4.98
CA GLY A 130 -0.31 14.12 -5.33
C GLY A 130 0.57 14.23 -6.57
N TRP A 131 0.36 15.24 -7.42
CA TRP A 131 1.08 15.47 -8.67
C TRP A 131 1.19 16.96 -9.01
N HIS A 132 1.97 17.27 -10.03
CA HIS A 132 2.07 18.58 -10.69
C HIS A 132 2.30 18.39 -12.19
N ALA A 133 2.01 19.42 -12.98
CA ALA A 133 2.37 19.41 -14.40
C ALA A 133 3.88 19.67 -14.57
N ASN A 134 4.56 18.84 -15.34
CA ASN A 134 5.96 19.01 -15.69
C ASN A 134 6.15 20.02 -16.85
N SER A 135 7.39 20.22 -17.29
CA SER A 135 7.72 21.21 -18.34
C SER A 135 7.08 20.92 -19.71
N LYS A 136 6.58 19.70 -19.90
CA LYS A 136 5.92 19.22 -21.12
C LYS A 136 4.39 19.15 -21.00
N GLY A 137 3.84 19.54 -19.85
CA GLY A 137 2.41 19.53 -19.58
C GLY A 137 1.84 18.17 -19.16
N TYR A 138 2.69 17.17 -18.92
CA TYR A 138 2.27 15.89 -18.34
C TYR A 138 2.20 16.00 -16.81
N TRP A 139 1.19 15.38 -16.22
CA TRP A 139 1.04 15.32 -14.76
C TRP A 139 1.89 14.20 -14.21
N VAL A 140 2.80 14.55 -13.29
CA VAL A 140 3.78 13.65 -12.70
C VAL A 140 3.71 13.71 -11.18
N ILE A 141 4.05 12.60 -10.52
CA ILE A 141 4.01 12.54 -9.05
C ILE A 141 4.89 13.61 -8.40
N ASN A 142 4.47 14.11 -7.23
CA ASN A 142 5.32 14.96 -6.40
C ASN A 142 6.53 14.19 -5.85
N ASN A 143 7.68 14.87 -5.75
CA ASN A 143 8.95 14.30 -5.25
C ASN A 143 9.39 13.04 -5.99
N GLY A 144 9.17 13.00 -7.31
CA GLY A 144 9.47 11.85 -8.16
C GLY A 144 10.88 11.30 -7.96
N LYS A 145 10.99 9.97 -7.88
CA LYS A 145 12.25 9.24 -7.78
C LYS A 145 12.21 8.03 -8.71
N ASN A 146 13.37 7.66 -9.25
CA ASN A 146 13.49 6.53 -10.16
C ASN A 146 13.02 5.23 -9.48
N PRO A 147 12.17 4.40 -10.11
CA PRO A 147 11.72 3.12 -9.56
C PRO A 147 12.86 2.19 -9.11
N SER A 148 14.01 2.18 -9.80
CA SER A 148 15.16 1.34 -9.39
C SER A 148 15.83 1.79 -8.09
N ASP A 149 15.65 3.06 -7.74
CA ASP A 149 16.12 3.62 -6.46
C ASP A 149 15.06 3.56 -5.37
N CYS A 150 13.84 3.09 -5.70
CA CYS A 150 12.72 2.96 -4.78
C CYS A 150 12.47 1.50 -4.39
N PHE A 151 12.46 0.59 -5.37
CA PHE A 151 12.08 -0.79 -5.14
C PHE A 151 13.26 -1.74 -5.04
N TRP A 152 13.18 -2.65 -4.08
CA TRP A 152 13.96 -3.86 -4.03
C TRP A 152 13.28 -4.97 -4.82
N ILE A 153 14.06 -5.94 -5.28
CA ILE A 153 13.55 -7.20 -5.83
C ILE A 153 13.89 -8.36 -4.88
N ASP A 154 13.03 -9.36 -4.82
CA ASP A 154 13.28 -10.62 -4.12
C ASP A 154 12.98 -11.81 -5.04
N ASP A 155 13.22 -13.03 -4.55
CA ASP A 155 13.11 -14.26 -5.34
C ASP A 155 11.65 -14.58 -5.77
N SER A 156 10.64 -13.80 -5.33
CA SER A 156 9.24 -13.99 -5.75
C SER A 156 8.90 -13.32 -7.09
N ILE A 157 9.78 -12.46 -7.61
CA ILE A 157 9.53 -11.70 -8.84
C ILE A 157 10.17 -12.41 -10.03
N LYS A 158 9.38 -12.69 -11.06
CA LYS A 158 9.86 -13.18 -12.36
C LYS A 158 10.16 -12.00 -13.27
N ILE A 159 11.44 -11.79 -13.59
CA ILE A 159 11.86 -10.73 -14.51
C ILE A 159 11.68 -11.22 -15.96
N LEU A 160 10.83 -10.54 -16.72
CA LEU A 160 10.57 -10.83 -18.14
C LEU A 160 11.27 -9.81 -19.06
N ASP A 161 11.15 -8.52 -18.75
CA ASP A 161 11.86 -7.44 -19.44
C ASP A 161 11.97 -6.24 -18.48
N SER A 162 13.18 -5.98 -17.96
CA SER A 162 13.43 -4.83 -17.09
C SER A 162 13.69 -3.54 -17.88
N LYS A 163 13.68 -3.58 -19.22
CA LYS A 163 13.97 -2.44 -20.09
C LYS A 163 15.26 -1.67 -19.73
N GLY A 164 16.28 -2.38 -19.26
CA GLY A 164 17.58 -1.81 -18.91
C GLY A 164 17.67 -1.20 -17.51
N TYR A 165 16.60 -1.21 -16.72
CA TYR A 165 16.67 -0.86 -15.31
C TYR A 165 17.42 -1.93 -14.52
N THR A 166 18.20 -1.49 -13.53
CA THR A 166 18.94 -2.36 -12.61
C THR A 166 18.40 -2.18 -11.20
N PHE A 167 17.60 -3.14 -10.74
CA PHE A 167 17.06 -3.15 -9.38
C PHE A 167 17.99 -3.93 -8.43
N LYS A 168 18.10 -3.47 -7.17
CA LYS A 168 18.88 -4.19 -6.16
C LYS A 168 18.04 -5.27 -5.50
N SER A 169 18.67 -6.43 -5.26
CA SER A 169 18.03 -7.52 -4.52
C SER A 169 18.02 -7.25 -3.01
N VAL A 170 16.96 -7.68 -2.33
CA VAL A 170 16.93 -7.69 -0.86
C VAL A 170 18.13 -8.52 -0.36
N PRO A 171 18.97 -7.97 0.55
CA PRO A 171 20.10 -8.72 1.10
C PRO A 171 19.63 -10.00 1.78
N LYS A 172 20.21 -11.15 1.40
CA LYS A 172 19.99 -12.40 2.13
C LYS A 172 20.72 -12.29 3.47
N GLU A 173 19.99 -12.44 4.57
CA GLU A 173 20.65 -12.54 5.88
C GLU A 173 21.54 -13.80 5.86
N ASN A 174 22.86 -13.60 5.91
CA ASN A 174 23.79 -14.71 6.07
C ASN A 174 23.57 -15.31 7.46
N GLN A 175 22.94 -16.48 7.49
CA GLN A 175 22.92 -17.36 8.66
C GLN A 175 24.34 -17.89 8.92
N ASN A 176 25.23 -17.03 9.42
CA ASN A 176 26.42 -17.48 10.13
C ASN A 176 26.00 -17.87 11.55
N SER A 177 25.30 -19.00 11.64
CA SER A 177 25.01 -19.66 12.90
C SER A 177 26.32 -20.25 13.42
N ASN A 178 26.93 -19.55 14.37
CA ASN A 178 27.95 -20.12 15.26
C ASN A 178 27.31 -21.31 16.00
N ASN A 179 27.45 -22.50 15.44
CA ASN A 179 27.22 -23.75 16.17
C ASN A 179 28.42 -23.99 17.07
N ASN A 180 28.25 -23.67 18.36
CA ASN A 180 29.01 -24.29 19.44
C ASN A 180 28.04 -24.69 20.56
N GLY A 181 27.49 -25.89 20.40
CA GLY A 181 27.50 -26.98 21.37
C GLY A 181 26.97 -26.78 22.80
N ASN A 182 26.07 -27.74 23.12
CA ASN A 182 25.81 -28.38 24.42
C ASN A 182 24.86 -27.67 25.38
N ASN A 183 24.04 -28.36 26.17
CA ASN A 183 23.32 -29.65 26.16
C ASN A 183 22.62 -29.66 27.54
N ASP A 184 21.56 -30.46 27.67
CA ASP A 184 20.96 -30.89 28.95
C ASP A 184 20.09 -29.85 29.70
N GLN A 185 18.91 -30.14 30.25
CA GLN A 185 18.18 -31.40 30.47
C GLN A 185 16.69 -31.11 30.76
N LYS A 186 15.89 -32.15 30.55
CA LYS A 186 14.48 -32.39 30.95
C LYS A 186 14.16 -31.96 32.39
N GLU A 187 12.91 -31.54 32.66
CA GLU A 187 11.94 -32.38 33.40
C GLU A 187 10.54 -31.76 33.52
N ASN A 188 9.56 -32.66 33.64
CA ASN A 188 8.11 -32.46 33.74
C ASN A 188 7.68 -31.87 35.10
N ASN A 189 6.49 -31.26 35.15
CA ASN A 189 5.36 -31.82 35.90
C ASN A 189 4.05 -31.02 35.75
N ASN A 190 2.97 -31.78 35.54
CA ASN A 190 1.58 -31.37 35.70
C ASN A 190 1.29 -30.98 37.16
N GLN A 191 0.47 -29.96 37.38
CA GLN A 191 -0.70 -30.15 38.22
C GLN A 191 -1.83 -29.16 37.96
N GLN A 192 -3.00 -29.78 37.88
CA GLN A 192 -4.36 -29.32 37.71
C GLN A 192 -4.83 -28.57 38.97
N ASN A 193 -5.68 -27.54 38.81
CA ASN A 193 -6.74 -27.25 39.78
C ASN A 193 -7.92 -26.57 39.07
N ASN A 194 -9.08 -27.20 39.25
CA ASN A 194 -10.41 -26.69 38.91
C ASN A 194 -10.83 -25.64 39.94
N ASP A 195 -11.67 -24.68 39.54
CA ASP A 195 -13.08 -24.64 39.99
C ASP A 195 -13.84 -23.40 39.47
N ASN A 196 -14.94 -23.72 38.78
CA ASN A 196 -16.30 -23.19 38.88
C ASN A 196 -16.61 -21.68 38.84
N ASN A 197 -17.16 -21.27 37.69
CA ASN A 197 -18.59 -20.94 37.47
C ASN A 197 -19.24 -19.81 38.32
N THR A 198 -19.61 -18.69 37.67
CA THR A 198 -20.97 -18.13 37.82
C THR A 198 -21.36 -17.27 36.62
N ASN A 199 -22.54 -17.58 36.06
CA ASN A 199 -23.35 -16.69 35.24
C ASN A 199 -23.82 -15.51 36.10
N ASP A 200 -23.86 -14.30 35.55
CA ASP A 200 -24.87 -13.33 35.95
C ASP A 200 -25.32 -12.48 34.75
N LYS A 201 -26.64 -12.40 34.65
CA LYS A 201 -27.41 -11.68 33.64
C LYS A 201 -27.40 -10.17 33.92
N GLU A 202 -27.49 -9.44 32.82
CA GLU A 202 -28.24 -8.19 32.64
C GLU A 202 -28.34 -7.23 33.83
N ASN A 203 -27.62 -6.12 33.71
CA ASN A 203 -28.10 -4.82 34.18
C ASN A 203 -27.86 -3.80 33.07
N ILE A 204 -28.94 -3.30 32.46
CA ILE A 204 -28.93 -2.15 31.56
C ILE A 204 -29.07 -0.90 32.43
N PRO A 205 -28.05 -0.01 32.52
CA PRO A 205 -28.24 1.30 33.12
C PRO A 205 -28.83 2.26 32.09
N ALA A 206 -29.70 3.13 32.60
CA ALA A 206 -30.52 4.08 31.88
C ALA A 206 -29.73 5.17 31.13
N ASN A 207 -30.19 5.45 29.91
CA ASN A 207 -30.21 6.72 29.19
C ASN A 207 -29.13 7.76 29.57
N GLU A 208 -27.88 7.51 29.17
CA GLU A 208 -26.90 8.58 29.02
C GLU A 208 -27.33 9.48 27.86
N SER A 209 -27.55 10.76 28.15
CA SER A 209 -27.89 11.75 27.13
C SER A 209 -26.79 11.79 26.06
N LYS A 210 -27.12 11.38 24.83
CA LYS A 210 -26.20 11.43 23.69
C LYS A 210 -25.73 12.87 23.49
N LYS A 211 -24.43 13.10 23.60
CA LYS A 211 -23.81 14.40 23.30
C LYS A 211 -23.50 14.48 21.80
N LEU A 212 -24.04 15.48 21.12
CA LEU A 212 -23.65 15.78 19.74
C LEU A 212 -22.20 16.26 19.71
N ILE A 213 -21.35 15.57 18.94
CA ILE A 213 -19.93 15.87 18.82
C ILE A 213 -19.55 16.47 17.46
N PHE A 214 -20.35 16.20 16.42
CA PHE A 214 -20.08 16.66 15.06
C PHE A 214 -21.36 16.64 14.21
N THR A 215 -21.52 17.63 13.34
CA THR A 215 -22.59 17.69 12.33
C THR A 215 -21.93 17.84 10.96
N CYS A 216 -22.29 16.97 10.02
CA CYS A 216 -21.81 17.06 8.64
C CYS A 216 -22.25 18.38 8.01
N GLU A 217 -21.32 19.15 7.44
CA GLU A 217 -21.61 20.46 6.83
C GLU A 217 -22.13 20.34 5.38
N LYS A 218 -21.87 19.19 4.74
CA LYS A 218 -22.32 18.83 3.39
C LYS A 218 -22.34 17.31 3.21
N ASP A 219 -23.00 16.86 2.16
CA ASP A 219 -22.93 15.48 1.68
C ASP A 219 -21.50 15.17 1.22
N ASP A 220 -20.78 14.41 2.04
CA ASP A 220 -19.39 14.01 1.80
C ASP A 220 -19.04 12.77 2.65
N ILE A 221 -17.83 12.24 2.49
CA ILE A 221 -17.30 11.13 3.29
C ILE A 221 -16.51 11.68 4.48
N TYR A 222 -16.91 11.29 5.69
CA TYR A 222 -16.24 11.65 6.94
C TYR A 222 -15.62 10.39 7.57
N ALA A 223 -14.36 10.49 8.02
CA ALA A 223 -13.64 9.38 8.64
C ALA A 223 -13.51 9.58 10.16
N ILE A 224 -13.72 8.51 10.93
CA ILE A 224 -13.57 8.48 12.38
C ILE A 224 -12.71 7.27 12.78
N ASN A 225 -11.79 7.48 13.71
CA ASN A 225 -10.99 6.41 14.31
C ASN A 225 -11.65 5.95 15.61
N LEU A 226 -11.78 4.63 15.82
CA LEU A 226 -12.47 4.03 16.96
C LEU A 226 -11.59 2.94 17.59
N GLU A 227 -11.65 2.82 18.92
CA GLU A 227 -10.97 1.79 19.70
C GLU A 227 -11.89 0.61 20.05
N VAL A 228 -11.31 -0.47 20.57
CA VAL A 228 -12.08 -1.66 20.99
C VAL A 228 -13.01 -1.27 22.14
N GLY A 229 -14.32 -1.33 21.88
CA GLY A 229 -15.37 -0.98 22.84
C GLY A 229 -16.12 0.31 22.52
N ASP A 230 -15.62 1.11 21.56
CA ASP A 230 -16.29 2.33 21.14
C ASP A 230 -17.65 2.06 20.48
N LYS A 231 -18.63 2.92 20.79
CA LYS A 231 -19.98 2.88 20.21
C LYS A 231 -20.23 4.16 19.45
N ILE A 232 -20.56 4.03 18.16
CA ILE A 232 -20.93 5.16 17.30
C ILE A 232 -22.44 5.16 17.04
N PHE A 233 -23.05 6.34 17.12
CA PHE A 233 -24.46 6.56 16.81
C PHE A 233 -24.58 7.67 15.76
N LEU A 234 -25.23 7.36 14.63
CA LEU A 234 -25.54 8.32 13.59
C LEU A 234 -27.02 8.68 13.67
N GLU A 235 -27.31 9.97 13.60
CA GLU A 235 -28.65 10.51 13.48
C GLU A 235 -28.78 11.16 12.10
N ARG A 236 -29.86 10.83 11.38
CA ARG A 236 -30.17 11.44 10.09
C ARG A 236 -31.47 12.21 10.22
N ASN A 237 -31.39 13.53 10.12
CA ASN A 237 -32.57 14.37 10.05
C ASN A 237 -33.12 14.29 8.63
N ASN A 238 -34.35 13.78 8.50
CA ASN A 238 -35.10 13.90 7.25
C ASN A 238 -35.64 15.34 7.18
N MET A 239 -34.88 16.25 6.59
CA MET A 239 -35.38 17.55 6.14
C MET A 239 -35.79 17.46 4.68
#